data_AF-A0A1Z8M3G1-F1
#
_entry.id   AF-A0A1Z8M3G1-F1
#
_cell.length_a   1.000
_cell.length_b   1.000
_cell.length_c   1.000
_cell.angle_alpha   90.00
_cell.angle_beta   90.00
_cell.angle_gamma   90.00
#
_symmetry.space_group_name_H-M   'P 1'
#
loop_
_entity.id
_entity.type
_entity.pdbx_description
1 polymer ?
#
loop_
_entity_poly.entity_id
_entity_poly.type
_entity_poly.pdbx_seq_one_letter_code
_entity_poly.pdbx_strand_id
1 'polypeptide(L)' 'MQQIKIFKAVDSEIGDLESQINRFLRKNKVRVLSISGNHSSSPSQSAGPMNTFSGGDVTIILLFEIEEAGR' A
#
# COMPACT_ATOMS: atom_id res chain seq x y z
N MET A 1 -12.49 11.01 -8.11
CA MET A 1 -11.24 10.26 -8.34
C MET A 1 -10.69 9.80 -7.01
N GLN A 2 -10.42 8.51 -6.84
CA GLN A 2 -9.88 7.95 -5.60
C GLN A 2 -8.35 8.03 -5.61
N GLN A 3 -7.76 8.26 -4.43
CA GLN A 3 -6.32 8.27 -4.20
C GLN A 3 -6.00 7.46 -2.95
N ILE A 4 -4.84 6.82 -2.96
CA ILE A 4 -4.35 5.98 -1.87
C ILE A 4 -3.23 6.73 -1.16
N LYS A 5 -3.28 6.70 0.17
CA LYS A 5 -2.25 7.25 1.04
C LYS A 5 -1.78 6.15 1.97
N ILE A 6 -0.47 5.95 2.05
CA ILE A 6 0.12 4.92 2.92
C ILE A 6 0.78 5.65 4.10
N PHE A 7 0.46 5.23 5.34
CA PHE A 7 1.04 5.79 6.55
C PHE A 7 1.92 4.75 7.24
N LYS A 8 3.25 4.95 7.18
CA LYS A 8 4.23 4.22 7.99
C LYS A 8 5.34 5.19 8.35
N ALA A 9 5.67 5.25 9.64
CA ALA A 9 6.38 6.39 10.22
C ALA A 9 7.87 6.51 9.82
N VAL A 10 8.47 5.48 9.24
CA VAL A 10 9.95 5.38 9.15
C VAL A 10 10.47 4.92 7.78
N ASP A 11 9.60 4.75 6.77
CA ASP A 11 10.03 4.20 5.47
C ASP A 11 9.96 5.24 4.35
N SER A 12 11.11 5.56 3.76
CA SER A 12 11.26 6.51 2.65
C SER A 12 10.75 5.98 1.32
N GLU A 13 10.72 4.65 1.13
CA GLU A 13 10.35 4.01 -0.15
C GLU A 13 8.83 3.98 -0.39
N ILE A 14 8.04 4.34 0.62
CA ILE A 14 6.57 4.32 0.55
C ILE A 14 6.01 5.44 -0.31
N GLY A 15 6.70 6.58 -0.39
CA GLY A 15 6.28 7.69 -1.25
C GLY A 15 6.25 7.28 -2.73
N ASP A 16 7.23 6.48 -3.15
CA ASP A 16 7.31 6.00 -4.53
C ASP A 16 6.24 4.96 -4.83
N LEU A 17 6.01 4.01 -3.91
CA LEU A 17 4.92 3.03 -4.03
C LEU A 17 3.55 3.73 -4.13
N GLU A 18 3.30 4.74 -3.28
CA GLU A 18 2.08 5.54 -3.31
C GLU A 18 1.90 6.26 -4.65
N SER A 19 2.97 6.88 -5.16
CA SER A 19 2.97 7.58 -6.45
C SER A 19 2.67 6.63 -7.62
N GLN A 20 3.26 5.43 -7.61
CA GLN A 20 3.04 4.41 -8.63
C GLN A 20 1.59 3.90 -8.64
N ILE A 21 1.04 3.58 -7.46
CA ILE A 21 -0.35 3.13 -7.33
C ILE A 21 -1.32 4.23 -7.79
N ASN A 22 -1.13 5.46 -7.34
CA ASN A 22 -1.99 6.58 -7.73
C ASN A 22 -1.90 6.88 -9.23
N ARG A 23 -0.72 6.73 -9.85
CA ARG A 23 -0.56 6.85 -11.30
C ARG A 23 -1.34 5.76 -12.03
N PHE A 24 -1.29 4.52 -11.56
CA PHE A 24 -2.06 3.40 -12.13
C PHE A 24 -3.57 3.67 -12.08
N LEU A 25 -4.09 4.10 -10.92
CA LEU A 25 -5.52 4.39 -10.74
C LEU A 25 -5.99 5.51 -11.69
N ARG A 26 -5.21 6.58 -11.80
CA ARG A 26 -5.51 7.72 -12.68
C ARG A 26 -5.46 7.34 -14.15
N LYS A 27 -4.42 6.62 -14.59
CA LYS A 27 -4.24 6.25 -16.00
C LYS A 27 -5.37 5.36 -16.51
N ASN A 28 -5.82 4.42 -15.69
CA ASN A 28 -6.77 3.40 -16.09
C ASN A 28 -8.22 3.73 -15.70
N LYS A 29 -8.48 4.94 -15.16
CA LYS A 29 -9.81 5.37 -14.66
C LYS A 29 -10.45 4.30 -13.77
N VAL A 30 -9.65 3.74 -12.88
CA VAL A 30 -10.04 2.62 -12.02
C VAL A 30 -10.96 3.12 -10.91
N ARG A 31 -12.02 2.36 -10.61
CA ARG A 31 -12.78 2.51 -9.37
C ARG A 31 -12.34 1.44 -8.37
N VAL A 32 -11.75 1.88 -7.28
CA VAL A 32 -11.33 1.05 -6.15
C VAL A 32 -12.55 0.67 -5.32
N LEU A 33 -12.72 -0.63 -5.12
CA LEU A 33 -13.80 -1.23 -4.35
C LEU A 33 -13.36 -1.54 -2.91
N SER A 34 -12.13 -2.03 -2.74
CA SER A 34 -11.57 -2.31 -1.42
C SER A 34 -10.05 -2.21 -1.45
N ILE A 35 -9.48 -1.76 -0.34
CA ILE A 35 -8.04 -1.72 -0.10
C ILE A 35 -7.80 -2.51 1.17
N SER A 36 -6.92 -3.51 1.09
CA SER A 36 -6.43 -4.25 2.25
C SER A 36 -4.91 -4.29 2.20
N GLY A 37 -4.27 -4.51 3.34
CA GLY A 37 -2.83 -4.59 3.45
C GLY A 37 -2.44 -5.43 4.64
N ASN A 38 -1.15 -5.51 4.93
CA ASN A 38 -0.68 -6.35 6.02
C ASN A 38 -1.30 -5.93 7.38
N HIS A 39 -2.16 -6.80 7.93
CA HIS A 39 -2.78 -6.69 9.26
C HIS A 39 -2.04 -7.51 10.33
N SER A 40 -1.01 -8.27 9.96
CA SER A 40 -0.25 -9.06 10.92
C SER A 40 0.82 -8.17 11.56
N SER A 41 0.73 -8.01 12.88
CA SER A 41 1.91 -7.73 13.68
C SER A 41 2.98 -8.75 13.27
N SER A 42 4.08 -8.29 12.66
CA SER A 42 5.29 -9.10 12.58
C SER A 42 5.47 -9.77 13.95
N PRO A 43 5.62 -11.10 14.04
CA PRO A 43 5.75 -11.75 15.33
C PRO A 43 6.93 -11.09 16.03
N SER A 44 6.63 -10.45 17.16
CA SER A 44 7.59 -9.75 17.99
C SER A 44 8.72 -10.70 18.35
N GLN A 45 9.80 -10.69 17.56
CA GLN A 45 11.04 -11.34 17.94
C GLN A 45 11.67 -10.44 19.01
N SER A 46 11.48 -10.88 20.26
CA SER A 46 12.17 -10.50 21.49
C SER A 46 12.58 -9.02 21.64
N ALA A 47 11.88 -8.33 22.54
CA ALA A 47 12.25 -7.01 23.03
C ALA A 47 13.66 -7.01 23.68
N GLY A 48 14.67 -6.69 22.88
CA GLY A 48 16.01 -6.32 23.33
C GLY A 48 16.29 -4.84 22.98
N PRO A 49 17.17 -4.13 23.70
CA PRO A 49 17.39 -2.68 23.56
C PRO A 49 18.01 -2.24 22.22
N MET A 50 18.19 -3.15 21.27
CA MET A 50 18.86 -2.96 19.97
C MET A 50 18.00 -3.50 18.82
N ASN A 51 16.68 -3.25 18.87
CA ASN A 51 15.80 -3.64 17.77
C ASN A 51 15.96 -2.63 16.63
N THR A 52 16.93 -2.82 15.74
CA THR A 52 16.98 -2.13 14.45
C THR A 52 15.73 -2.51 13.70
N PHE A 53 14.83 -1.53 13.53
CA PHE A 53 13.53 -1.62 12.87
C PHE A 53 13.52 -2.71 11.80
N SER A 54 12.78 -3.80 12.03
CA SER A 54 12.60 -4.81 10.99
C SER A 54 11.95 -4.10 9.79
N GLY A 55 12.70 -3.98 8.69
CA GLY A 55 12.18 -3.55 7.39
C GLY A 55 11.13 -4.55 6.94
N GLY A 56 9.91 -4.37 7.45
CA GLY A 56 8.79 -5.25 7.14
C GLY A 56 8.23 -4.85 5.80
N ASP A 57 8.22 -5.80 4.86
CA ASP A 57 7.64 -5.61 3.53
C ASP A 57 6.20 -5.08 3.63
N VAL A 58 5.92 -4.06 2.83
CA VAL A 58 4.58 -3.44 2.76
C VAL A 58 3.80 -4.11 1.63
N THR A 59 2.84 -4.96 2.00
CA THR A 59 1.90 -5.57 1.05
C THR A 59 0.60 -4.78 1.00
N ILE A 60 0.16 -4.43 -0.21
CA ILE A 60 -1.11 -3.75 -0.49
C ILE A 60 -1.88 -4.58 -1.51
N ILE A 61 -3.11 -4.94 -1.17
CA ILE A 61 -4.04 -5.70 -2.00
C ILE A 61 -5.20 -4.77 -2.36
N LEU A 62 -5.40 -4.59 -3.66
CA LEU A 62 -6.38 -3.69 -4.23
C LEU A 62 -7.44 -4.48 -4.98
N LEU A 63 -8.68 -4.41 -4.52
CA LEU A 63 -9.85 -4.85 -5.27
C LEU A 63 -10.41 -3.65 -6.01
N PHE A 64 -10.50 -3.75 -7.34
CA PHE A 64 -10.92 -2.64 -8.18
C PHE A 64 -11.69 -3.10 -9.42
N GLU A 65 -12.48 -2.19 -9.98
CA GLU A 65 -13.11 -2.32 -11.28
C GLU A 65 -12.47 -1.34 -12.27
N ILE A 66 -12.25 -1.79 -13.50
CA ILE A 66 -11.89 -0.91 -14.62
C ILE A 66 -13.16 -0.73 -15.43
N GLU A 67 -13.58 0.51 -15.63
CA GLU A 67 -14.55 0.80 -16.68
C GLU A 67 -13.90 0.45 -18.02
N GLU A 68 -14.31 -0.68 -18.62
CA GLU A 68 -14.03 -0.92 -20.03
C GLU A 68 -14.58 0.27 -20.82
N ALA A 69 -13.71 0.88 -21.62
CA ALA A 69 -14.14 1.92 -22.55
C ALA A 69 -15.03 1.28 -23.62
N GLY A 70 -16.32 1.21 -23.34
CA GLY A 70 -17.38 0.97 -24.31
C GLY A 70 -17.85 -0.49 -24.40
N ARG A 71 -19.15 -0.65 -24.13
CA ARG A 71 -20.03 -0.92 -25.27
C ARG A 71 -20.90 0.31 -25.51
#